data_AF-A0A9W6QS99-F1
#
_entry.id   AF-A0A9W6QS99-F1
#
_cell.length_a   1.000
_cell.length_b   1.000
_cell.length_c   1.000
_cell.angle_alpha   90.00
_cell.angle_beta   90.00
_cell.angle_gamma   90.00
#
_symmetry.space_group_name_H-M   'P 1'
#
loop_
_entity.id
_entity.type
_entity.pdbx_description
1 polymer ?
#
loop_
_entity_poly.entity_id
_entity_poly.type
_entity_poly.pdbx_seq_one_letter_code
_entity_poly.pdbx_strand_id
1 'polypeptide(L)' 'MSWTEFENTHTVGDIIEGVVAGTVPFGSWVEYLGVTGLVYQRQLPVGTTVSVRITNIDQDRQRFSLQEL' A
#
# COMPACT_ATOMS: atom_id res chain seq x y z
N MET A 1 -0.68 10.43 -8.34
CA MET A 1 -2.07 9.95 -8.37
C MET A 1 -2.80 10.56 -7.18
N SER A 2 -4.06 10.96 -7.37
CA SER A 2 -4.91 11.37 -6.25
C SER A 2 -5.60 10.15 -5.62
N TRP A 3 -6.08 10.26 -4.37
CA TRP A 3 -6.86 9.19 -3.75
C TRP A 3 -8.07 8.76 -4.59
N THR A 4 -8.84 9.75 -5.09
CA THR A 4 -10.01 9.50 -5.93
C THR A 4 -9.64 8.78 -7.23
N GLU A 5 -8.50 9.08 -7.83
CA GLU A 5 -8.03 8.36 -9.01
C GLU A 5 -7.68 6.90 -8.66
N PHE A 6 -7.02 6.68 -7.52
CA PHE A 6 -6.68 5.34 -7.04
C PHE A 6 -7.92 4.46 -6.81
N GLU A 7 -8.93 4.97 -6.11
CA GLU A 7 -10.15 4.20 -5.79
C GLU A 7 -10.94 3.80 -7.04
N ASN A 8 -10.88 4.60 -8.11
CA ASN A 8 -11.61 4.35 -9.35
C ASN A 8 -10.85 3.42 -10.31
N THR A 9 -9.56 3.20 -10.09
CA THR A 9 -8.68 2.45 -11.00
C THR A 9 -8.13 1.16 -10.39
N HIS A 10 -8.27 0.96 -9.08
CA HIS A 10 -7.76 -0.20 -8.36
C HIS A 10 -8.86 -0.91 -7.59
N THR A 11 -8.71 -2.23 -7.48
CA THR A 11 -9.62 -3.10 -6.76
C THR A 11 -8.87 -4.05 -5.83
N VAL A 12 -9.59 -4.64 -4.88
CA VAL A 12 -9.03 -5.69 -4.02
C VAL A 12 -8.61 -6.88 -4.88
N GLY A 13 -7.37 -7.34 -4.69
CA GLY A 13 -6.76 -8.42 -5.47
C GLY A 13 -5.68 -7.93 -6.43
N ASP A 14 -5.69 -6.66 -6.80
CA ASP A 14 -4.67 -6.09 -7.68
C ASP A 14 -3.28 -6.19 -7.05
N ILE A 15 -2.28 -6.40 -7.92
CA ILE A 15 -0.87 -6.41 -7.55
C ILE A 15 -0.24 -5.13 -8.08
N ILE A 16 0.40 -4.38 -7.19
CA ILE A 16 1.09 -3.14 -7.51
C ILE A 16 2.56 -3.24 -7.07
N GLU A 17 3.44 -2.50 -7.74
CA GLU A 17 4.83 -2.33 -7.31
C GLU A 17 4.97 -0.97 -6.62
N GLY A 18 5.26 -0.98 -5.33
CA GLY A 18 5.42 0.22 -4.52
C GLY A 18 6.77 0.27 -3.82
N VAL A 19 7.14 1.44 -3.33
CA VAL A 19 8.39 1.67 -2.59
C VAL A 19 8.09 1.77 -1.10
N VAL A 20 8.85 1.05 -0.27
CA VAL A 20 8.71 1.15 1.19
C VAL A 20 9.13 2.55 1.65
N ALA A 21 8.17 3.34 2.10
CA ALA A 21 8.37 4.74 2.49
C ALA A 21 8.73 4.90 3.98
N GLY A 22 8.39 3.91 4.81
CA GLY A 22 8.66 3.96 6.24
C GLY A 22 8.15 2.73 6.98
N THR A 23 8.53 2.61 8.24
CA THR A 23 8.11 1.50 9.11
C THR A 23 7.45 2.01 10.39
N VAL A 24 6.53 1.21 10.91
CA VAL A 24 5.86 1.39 12.20
C VAL A 24 5.98 0.08 12.99
N PRO A 25 5.78 0.07 14.32
CA PRO A 25 5.98 -1.15 15.12
C PRO A 25 5.22 -2.38 14.62
N PHE A 26 4.06 -2.18 13.97
CA PHE A 26 3.19 -3.24 13.48
C PHE A 26 3.18 -3.39 11.95
N GLY A 27 4.09 -2.75 11.20
CA GLY A 27 4.04 -2.84 9.74
C GLY A 27 4.95 -1.89 8.99
N SER A 28 4.76 -1.83 7.68
CA SER A 28 5.51 -0.96 6.76
C SER A 28 4.56 -0.19 5.86
N TRP A 29 4.83 1.09 5.68
CA TRP A 29 4.14 1.93 4.71
C TRP A 29 4.80 1.77 3.35
N VAL A 30 3.97 1.52 2.32
CA VAL A 30 4.39 1.39 0.93
C VAL A 30 3.70 2.48 0.14
N GLU A 31 4.50 3.31 -0.52
CA GLU A 31 4.02 4.36 -1.42
C GLU A 31 3.91 3.83 -2.85
N TYR A 32 2.81 4.19 -3.50
CA TYR A 32 2.51 3.87 -4.88
C TYR A 32 1.92 5.11 -5.55
N LEU A 33 2.68 5.71 -6.47
CA LEU A 33 2.26 6.86 -7.27
C LEU A 33 1.64 8.01 -6.44
N GLY A 34 2.15 8.27 -5.23
CA GLY A 34 1.65 9.33 -4.35
C GLY A 34 0.51 8.95 -3.41
N VAL A 35 0.04 7.69 -3.39
CA VAL A 35 -0.81 7.14 -2.31
C VAL A 35 -0.04 6.16 -1.45
N THR A 36 -0.40 5.99 -0.19
CA THR A 36 0.33 5.13 0.75
C THR A 36 -0.57 4.07 1.39
N GLY A 37 -0.15 2.81 1.30
CA GLY A 37 -0.84 1.67 1.90
C GLY A 37 0.02 0.99 2.96
N LEU A 38 -0.61 0.19 3.83
CA LEU A 38 0.07 -0.49 4.93
C LEU A 38 0.21 -1.99 4.68
N VAL A 39 1.44 -2.50 4.77
CA VAL A 39 1.69 -3.94 4.96
C VAL A 39 1.71 -4.23 6.46
N TYR A 40 0.72 -4.98 6.95
CA TYR A 40 0.59 -5.33 8.38
C TYR A 40 1.54 -6.47 8.77
N GLN A 41 2.06 -6.43 10.01
CA GLN A 41 2.95 -7.44 10.62
C GLN A 41 4.26 -7.74 9.86
N ARG A 42 4.66 -6.88 8.93
CA ARG A 42 5.94 -7.00 8.21
C ARG A 42 6.72 -5.69 8.31
N GLN A 43 7.99 -5.81 8.67
CA GLN A 43 8.96 -4.72 8.60
C GLN A 43 9.83 -4.93 7.37
N LEU A 44 9.61 -4.10 6.36
CA LEU A 44 10.32 -4.13 5.10
C LEU A 44 11.40 -3.04 5.11
N PRO A 45 12.55 -3.26 4.43
CA PRO A 45 13.60 -2.24 4.39
C PRO A 45 13.11 -0.98 3.68
N VAL A 46 13.32 0.18 4.29
CA VAL A 46 12.94 1.46 3.68
C VAL A 46 13.74 1.71 2.40
N GLY A 47 13.07 2.18 1.37
CA GLY A 47 13.64 2.47 0.06
C GLY A 47 13.65 1.30 -0.92
N THR A 48 13.19 0.11 -0.52
CA THR A 48 13.09 -1.04 -1.46
C THR A 48 11.76 -1.03 -2.21
N THR A 49 11.80 -1.38 -3.49
CA THR A 49 10.61 -1.70 -4.29
C THR A 49 10.12 -3.10 -3.95
N VAL A 50 8.82 -3.24 -3.73
CA VAL A 50 8.16 -4.50 -3.37
C VAL A 50 6.88 -4.69 -4.19
N SER A 51 6.62 -5.93 -4.63
CA SER A 51 5.33 -6.30 -5.21
C SER A 51 4.36 -6.65 -4.09
N VAL A 52 3.22 -5.97 -4.04
CA VAL A 52 2.23 -6.10 -2.97
C VAL A 52 0.83 -6.26 -3.55
N ARG A 53 0.01 -7.09 -2.90
CA ARG A 53 -1.40 -7.25 -3.23
C ARG A 53 -2.28 -6.33 -2.39
N ILE A 54 -3.23 -5.66 -3.01
CA ILE A 54 -4.27 -4.90 -2.30
C ILE A 54 -5.25 -5.88 -1.67
N THR A 55 -5.39 -5.84 -0.35
CA THR A 55 -6.30 -6.73 0.41
C THR A 55 -7.57 -6.02 0.87
N ASN A 56 -7.52 -4.70 1.02
CA ASN A 56 -8.66 -3.87 1.41
C ASN A 56 -8.47 -2.43 0.97
N ILE A 57 -9.56 -1.76 0.57
CA ILE A 57 -9.64 -0.33 0.30
C ILE A 57 -10.76 0.23 1.19
N ASP A 58 -10.43 1.19 2.04
CA ASP A 58 -11.34 1.93 2.92
C ASP A 58 -11.49 3.34 2.34
N GLN A 59 -12.60 3.55 1.61
CA GLN A 59 -12.89 4.81 0.91
C GLN A 59 -13.17 5.95 1.90
N ASP A 60 -13.86 5.66 3.00
CA ASP A 60 -14.23 6.67 4.00
C ASP A 60 -13.00 7.25 4.70
N ARG A 61 -12.00 6.41 4.98
CA ARG A 61 -10.77 6.81 5.67
C ARG A 61 -9.60 7.12 4.75
N GLN A 62 -9.78 6.93 3.45
CA GLN A 62 -8.74 7.08 2.42
C GLN A 62 -7.50 6.24 2.71
N ARG A 63 -7.70 4.94 2.96
CA ARG A 63 -6.64 3.98 3.31
C ARG A 63 -6.78 2.70 2.54
N PHE A 64 -5.67 1.99 2.37
CA PHE A 64 -5.67 0.64 1.83
C PHE A 64 -4.64 -0.24 2.53
N SER A 65 -4.96 -1.53 2.57
CA SER A 65 -4.13 -2.56 3.18
C SER A 65 -3.47 -3.39 2.10
N LEU A 66 -2.25 -3.83 2.40
CA LEU A 66 -1.37 -4.52 1.49
C LEU A 66 -0.86 -5.83 2.09
N GLN A 67 -0.55 -6.78 1.22
CA GLN A 67 0.15 -8.01 1.55
C GLN A 67 1.37 -8.15 0.63
N GLU A 68 2.55 -8.33 1.22
CA GLU A 68 3.77 -8.72 0.49
C GLU A 68 3.57 -10.11 -0.14
N LEU A 69 3.98 -10.26 -1.40
CA LEU A 69 3.94 -11.52 -2.14
C LEU A 69 5.14 -12.42 -1.84
#